data_AF-A0A8E0RJU5-F1
#
_entry.id   AF-A0A8E0RJU5-F1
#
_cell.length_a   1.000
_cell.length_b   1.000
_cell.length_c   1.000
_cell.angle_alpha   90.00
_cell.angle_beta   90.00
_cell.angle_gamma   90.00
#
_symmetry.space_group_name_H-M   'P 1'
#
loop_
_entity.id
_entity.type
_entity.pdbx_description
1 polymer ?
#
loop_
_entity_poly.entity_id
_entity_poly.type
_entity_poly.pdbx_seq_one_letter_code
_entity_poly.pdbx_strand_id
1 'polypeptide(L)'
;IHLLSALSVLDFSQNKLSKLPDDLQHLCNLKTADFSDNELLSLPTSLHRCRKLHSLKVQNNPLKDGRLRKLANDPKASKPLLEYLRRFDESASKGKKGRVKNNSIVVVGDTEKSAAVDDPVGSKDVSGTVENGENASEPPIIHPYVVIERADDSELYRVSQTSSVKDGPRPYLVVCTVHGVQFRSEAQLKAFTRAQEEWHKEIGQMRRRATLATHDLSAVRFPLLYTMRQSDQVLFHVLNHNEPTTGDRFLMRLYQDAEADRKTRKQAKFSQLYRYLNMLSLNASEARDGFRDHMIPVVEDARHTVISVPPLSNCNQTRLSVKTTSILIEVTGIQLSACKEFAETVIAWLLEHSVPASTASSTPRFESVCVPIENAVETTTESTGAEQIKTRQLSIPPNALLVRPVRVVDSESASKLNSIFPSRLDLVAAKFGTVR
;
A
#
# COMPACT_ATOMS: atom_id res chain seq x y z
N ILE A 1 14.26 -0.05 11.04
CA ILE A 1 14.90 1.22 10.61
C ILE A 1 14.05 1.96 9.58
N HIS A 2 13.78 1.39 8.38
CA HIS A 2 12.99 2.05 7.31
C HIS A 2 11.61 2.61 7.74
N LEU A 3 10.98 2.01 8.74
CA LEU A 3 9.68 2.42 9.30
C LEU A 3 9.73 3.73 10.12
N LEU A 4 10.92 4.18 10.53
CA LEU A 4 11.10 5.27 11.49
C LEU A 4 11.26 6.62 10.78
N SER A 5 10.32 6.95 9.88
CA SER A 5 10.40 8.11 8.98
C SER A 5 10.41 9.46 9.70
N ALA A 6 9.81 9.57 10.90
CA ALA A 6 9.79 10.77 11.73
C ALA A 6 10.95 10.87 12.75
N LEU A 7 11.77 9.83 12.86
CA LEU A 7 12.82 9.73 13.89
C LEU A 7 13.90 10.80 13.67
N SER A 8 14.08 11.64 14.68
CA SER A 8 15.04 12.76 14.64
C SER A 8 16.23 12.58 15.58
N VAL A 9 16.07 11.83 16.67
CA VAL A 9 17.13 11.43 17.60
C VAL A 9 17.13 9.91 17.69
N LEU A 10 18.30 9.31 17.57
CA LEU A 10 18.51 7.87 17.76
C LEU A 10 19.66 7.67 18.74
N ASP A 11 19.38 7.05 19.87
CA ASP A 11 20.37 6.72 20.88
C ASP A 11 20.42 5.21 21.05
N PHE A 12 21.58 4.64 20.77
CA PHE A 12 21.96 3.26 21.00
C PHE A 12 23.33 3.20 21.69
N SER A 13 23.70 4.24 22.45
CA SER A 13 24.91 4.23 23.26
C SER A 13 24.88 3.10 24.30
N GLN A 14 26.06 2.64 24.75
CA GLN A 14 26.21 1.62 25.81
C GLN A 14 25.53 0.28 25.50
N ASN A 15 25.61 -0.17 24.25
CA ASN A 15 25.07 -1.44 23.79
C ASN A 15 26.21 -2.38 23.32
N LYS A 16 25.86 -3.60 22.88
CA LYS A 16 26.83 -4.59 22.34
C LYS A 16 26.70 -4.74 20.82
N LEU A 17 26.48 -3.64 20.11
CA LEU A 17 26.34 -3.66 18.65
C LEU A 17 27.71 -3.90 18.00
N SER A 18 27.85 -5.03 17.31
CA SER A 18 29.07 -5.38 16.57
C SER A 18 29.11 -4.81 15.14
N LYS A 19 27.94 -4.51 14.57
CA LYS A 19 27.75 -3.88 13.25
C LYS A 19 26.53 -2.96 13.26
N LEU A 20 26.58 -1.90 12.45
CA LEU A 20 25.40 -1.12 12.06
C LEU A 20 24.97 -1.54 10.64
N PRO A 21 23.66 -1.59 10.33
CA PRO A 21 23.18 -1.94 9.00
C PRO A 21 23.31 -0.77 8.02
N ASP A 22 23.63 -1.09 6.75
CA ASP A 22 23.75 -0.10 5.66
C ASP A 22 22.45 0.67 5.39
N ASP A 23 21.32 0.12 5.82
CA ASP A 23 19.97 0.67 5.70
C ASP A 23 19.69 1.93 6.54
N LEU A 24 20.63 2.33 7.43
CA LEU A 24 20.51 3.59 8.18
C LEU A 24 20.33 4.82 7.27
N GLN A 25 20.81 4.76 6.01
CA GLN A 25 20.61 5.80 4.99
C GLN A 25 19.13 6.21 4.77
N HIS A 26 18.17 5.33 5.11
CA HIS A 26 16.75 5.57 4.90
C HIS A 26 16.10 6.49 5.96
N LEU A 27 16.81 6.81 7.05
CA LEU A 27 16.35 7.73 8.09
C LEU A 27 16.53 9.20 7.67
N CYS A 28 15.74 9.63 6.67
CA CYS A 28 15.86 10.94 6.04
C CYS A 28 15.60 12.16 6.97
N ASN A 29 15.01 11.93 8.14
CA ASN A 29 14.75 12.95 9.17
C ASN A 29 15.67 12.90 10.40
N LEU A 30 16.61 11.95 10.45
CA LEU A 30 17.54 11.81 11.57
C LEU A 30 18.49 13.01 11.66
N LYS A 31 18.61 13.60 12.85
CA LYS A 31 19.41 14.79 13.16
C LYS A 31 20.59 14.47 14.07
N THR A 32 20.34 13.62 15.06
CA THR A 32 21.31 13.18 16.07
C THR A 32 21.32 11.66 16.14
N ALA A 33 22.50 11.07 16.09
CA ALA A 33 22.72 9.63 16.27
C ALA A 33 23.84 9.39 17.28
N ASP A 34 23.57 8.61 18.31
CA ASP A 34 24.55 8.17 19.31
C ASP A 34 24.69 6.65 19.25
N PHE A 35 25.91 6.19 18.96
CA PHE A 35 26.32 4.78 18.92
C PHE A 35 27.60 4.57 19.74
N SER A 36 27.85 5.43 20.74
CA SER A 36 29.04 5.31 21.57
C SER A 36 29.05 4.04 22.41
N ASP A 37 30.21 3.64 22.90
CA ASP A 37 30.33 2.55 23.89
C ASP A 37 29.67 1.25 23.38
N ASN A 38 30.13 0.82 22.20
CA ASN A 38 29.65 -0.36 21.47
C ASN A 38 30.84 -1.15 20.88
N GLU A 39 30.56 -2.26 20.22
CA GLU A 39 31.57 -3.19 19.67
C GLU A 39 31.78 -3.00 18.15
N LEU A 40 31.48 -1.81 17.60
CA LEU A 40 31.51 -1.56 16.16
C LEU A 40 32.93 -1.61 15.59
N LEU A 41 33.16 -2.56 14.68
CA LEU A 41 34.42 -2.70 13.94
C LEU A 41 34.54 -1.71 12.76
N SER A 42 33.40 -1.25 12.23
CA SER A 42 33.31 -0.32 11.09
C SER A 42 31.96 0.39 11.08
N LEU A 43 31.90 1.56 10.43
CA LEU A 43 30.66 2.29 10.16
C LEU A 43 30.25 2.09 8.69
N PRO A 44 28.95 1.94 8.39
CA PRO A 44 28.46 1.80 7.01
C PRO A 44 28.71 3.09 6.23
N THR A 45 29.26 2.98 5.01
CA THR A 45 29.59 4.17 4.18
C THR A 45 28.32 4.95 3.81
N SER A 46 27.19 4.26 3.65
CA SER A 46 25.88 4.83 3.32
C SER A 46 25.37 5.85 4.35
N LEU A 47 25.90 5.87 5.58
CA LEU A 47 25.43 6.72 6.68
C LEU A 47 25.58 8.22 6.41
N HIS A 48 26.49 8.63 5.51
CA HIS A 48 26.59 10.02 5.04
C HIS A 48 25.37 10.48 4.21
N ARG A 49 24.52 9.57 3.72
CA ARG A 49 23.34 9.88 2.90
C ARG A 49 22.15 10.37 3.74
N CYS A 50 22.23 10.28 5.07
CA CYS A 50 21.28 10.86 6.02
C CYS A 50 21.34 12.39 5.99
N ARG A 51 20.65 13.03 5.04
CA ARG A 51 20.78 14.46 4.70
C ARG A 51 20.59 15.46 5.84
N LYS A 52 19.92 15.06 6.94
CA LYS A 52 19.68 15.93 8.12
C LYS A 52 20.59 15.61 9.30
N LEU A 53 21.42 14.56 9.22
CA LEU A 53 22.28 14.10 10.31
C LEU A 53 23.45 15.08 10.49
N HIS A 54 23.49 15.76 11.62
CA HIS A 54 24.51 16.77 11.93
C HIS A 54 25.25 16.52 13.24
N SER A 55 24.71 15.67 14.12
CA SER A 55 25.41 15.14 15.29
C SER A 55 25.49 13.62 15.17
N LEU A 56 26.73 13.10 15.14
CA LEU A 56 27.02 11.67 15.09
C LEU A 56 28.14 11.40 16.09
N LYS A 57 27.84 10.53 17.06
CA LYS A 57 28.74 10.09 18.12
C LYS A 57 28.96 8.58 18.00
N VAL A 58 30.23 8.19 18.06
CA VAL A 58 30.73 6.83 17.81
C VAL A 58 32.00 6.54 18.62
N GLN A 59 32.26 7.34 19.65
CA GLN A 59 33.40 7.16 20.57
C GLN A 59 33.33 5.80 21.27
N ASN A 60 34.47 5.34 21.80
CA ASN A 60 34.58 4.07 22.53
C ASN A 60 34.05 2.85 21.74
N ASN A 61 34.41 2.77 20.45
CA ASN A 61 34.18 1.62 19.58
C ASN A 61 35.52 1.06 19.04
N PRO A 62 35.67 -0.26 18.87
CA PRO A 62 36.88 -0.92 18.35
C PRO A 62 37.05 -0.78 16.83
N LEU A 63 36.87 0.43 16.30
CA LEU A 63 36.91 0.73 14.86
C LEU A 63 38.27 0.33 14.26
N LYS A 64 38.23 -0.52 13.23
CA LYS A 64 39.39 -1.11 12.55
C LYS A 64 40.23 -0.06 11.80
N ASP A 65 39.57 0.96 11.25
CA ASP A 65 40.23 2.09 10.58
C ASP A 65 40.77 3.07 11.63
N GLY A 66 42.10 3.19 11.71
CA GLY A 66 42.79 4.06 12.66
C GLY A 66 42.60 5.57 12.41
N ARG A 67 42.17 5.99 11.21
CA ARG A 67 41.80 7.39 10.92
C ARG A 67 40.34 7.66 11.29
N LEU A 68 39.44 6.73 10.97
CA LEU A 68 38.04 6.80 11.42
C LEU A 68 37.98 6.84 12.96
N ARG A 69 38.76 5.99 13.64
CA ARG A 69 38.86 5.96 15.12
C ARG A 69 39.36 7.27 15.73
N LYS A 70 40.30 7.96 15.08
CA LYS A 70 40.77 9.29 15.53
C LYS A 70 39.69 10.36 15.38
N LEU A 71 38.90 10.32 14.30
CA LEU A 71 37.77 11.23 14.09
C LEU A 71 36.59 10.91 15.04
N ALA A 72 36.35 9.63 15.33
CA ALA A 72 35.29 9.17 16.23
C ALA A 72 35.45 9.69 17.68
N ASN A 73 36.69 9.90 18.12
CA ASN A 73 37.00 10.36 19.48
C ASN A 73 37.06 11.89 19.62
N ASP A 74 36.87 12.67 18.54
CA ASP A 74 36.73 14.12 18.61
C ASP A 74 35.23 14.51 18.61
N PRO A 75 34.69 15.06 19.71
CA PRO A 75 33.26 15.39 19.82
C PRO A 75 32.80 16.50 18.87
N LYS A 76 33.71 17.23 18.21
CA LYS A 76 33.39 18.25 17.19
C LYS A 76 33.52 17.71 15.76
N ALA A 77 34.02 16.48 15.57
CA ALA A 77 34.36 15.94 14.26
C ALA A 77 33.21 15.21 13.51
N SER A 78 31.95 15.27 13.96
CA SER A 78 30.83 14.60 13.27
C SER A 78 30.72 14.98 11.78
N LYS A 79 30.99 16.25 11.41
CA LYS A 79 31.02 16.68 9.99
C LYS A 79 32.22 16.08 9.23
N PRO A 80 33.48 16.23 9.68
CA PRO A 80 34.62 15.49 9.13
C PRO A 80 34.43 13.97 9.01
N LEU A 81 33.74 13.34 9.97
CA LEU A 81 33.46 11.90 9.98
C LEU A 81 32.51 11.50 8.84
N LEU A 82 31.40 12.24 8.65
CA LEU A 82 30.46 12.02 7.54
C LEU A 82 31.11 12.30 6.17
N GLU A 83 31.94 13.34 6.07
CA GLU A 83 32.73 13.65 4.86
C GLU A 83 33.77 12.56 4.56
N TYR A 84 34.36 11.95 5.59
CA TYR A 84 35.26 10.81 5.42
C TYR A 84 34.52 9.60 4.83
N LEU A 85 33.36 9.24 5.39
CA LEU A 85 32.52 8.14 4.87
C LEU A 85 32.05 8.39 3.43
N ARG A 86 31.69 9.63 3.07
CA ARG A 86 31.29 10.01 1.70
C ARG A 86 32.35 9.66 0.65
N ARG A 87 33.64 9.89 0.94
CA ARG A 87 34.73 9.63 -0.01
C ARG A 87 34.91 8.14 -0.36
N PHE A 88 34.54 7.24 0.55
CA PHE A 88 34.55 5.80 0.28
C PHE A 88 33.31 5.34 -0.50
N ASP A 89 32.16 6.00 -0.35
CA ASP A 89 30.96 5.71 -1.15
C ASP A 89 31.07 6.21 -2.60
N GLU A 90 31.64 7.41 -2.79
CA GLU A 90 31.84 7.99 -4.13
C GLU A 90 32.85 7.18 -4.97
N SER A 91 33.85 6.56 -4.34
CA SER A 91 34.84 5.71 -5.02
C SER A 91 34.32 4.31 -5.36
N ALA A 92 33.35 3.78 -4.61
CA ALA A 92 32.62 2.56 -4.99
C ALA A 92 31.67 2.80 -6.20
N SER A 93 31.15 4.03 -6.36
CA SER A 93 30.14 4.36 -7.37
C SER A 93 30.69 4.71 -8.77
N LYS A 94 32.01 4.89 -8.93
CA LYS A 94 32.65 5.31 -10.19
C LYS A 94 33.84 4.42 -10.57
N GLY A 95 33.61 3.20 -11.09
CA GLY A 95 34.76 2.42 -11.59
C GLY A 95 34.56 0.97 -12.05
N LYS A 96 33.77 0.70 -13.10
CA LYS A 96 34.01 -0.49 -13.98
C LYS A 96 34.74 -0.07 -15.26
N LYS A 97 36.02 0.31 -15.12
CA LYS A 97 37.07 0.34 -16.18
C LYS A 97 38.41 0.44 -15.45
N GLY A 98 39.25 -0.58 -15.58
CA GLY A 98 40.32 -0.82 -14.60
C GLY A 98 41.64 -0.10 -14.88
N ARG A 99 42.39 0.14 -13.81
CA ARG A 99 43.85 -0.08 -13.79
C ARG A 99 44.27 -0.49 -12.38
N VAL A 100 44.99 -1.61 -12.28
CA VAL A 100 45.42 -2.20 -11.00
C VAL A 100 46.49 -1.33 -10.32
N LYS A 101 46.35 -1.12 -9.00
CA LYS A 101 47.44 -1.18 -8.02
C LYS A 101 46.88 -1.29 -6.58
N ASN A 102 46.97 -2.51 -6.05
CA ASN A 102 47.09 -2.95 -4.64
C ASN A 102 46.59 -1.97 -3.56
N ASN A 103 45.58 -2.30 -2.75
CA ASN A 103 45.67 -3.39 -1.77
C ASN A 103 44.35 -4.13 -1.52
N SER A 104 44.48 -5.37 -1.05
CA SER A 104 43.41 -6.34 -0.78
C SER A 104 42.48 -5.95 0.38
N ILE A 105 41.20 -6.32 0.28
CA ILE A 105 40.66 -7.44 1.09
C ILE A 105 39.43 -8.06 0.43
N VAL A 106 39.37 -9.38 0.55
CA VAL A 106 38.55 -10.36 -0.17
C VAL A 106 37.05 -10.21 0.14
N VAL A 107 36.21 -10.36 -0.90
CA VAL A 107 34.80 -10.73 -0.78
C VAL A 107 34.73 -12.26 -0.78
N VAL A 108 34.24 -12.86 0.30
CA VAL A 108 33.82 -14.26 0.31
C VAL A 108 32.30 -14.27 0.35
N GLY A 109 31.68 -14.88 -0.66
CA GLY A 109 30.28 -15.24 -0.62
C GLY A 109 30.19 -16.72 -0.29
N ASP A 110 29.45 -17.06 0.76
CA ASP A 110 29.30 -18.46 1.17
C ASP A 110 28.35 -19.18 0.22
N THR A 111 28.83 -20.31 -0.30
CA THR A 111 28.02 -21.29 -1.03
C THR A 111 27.85 -22.50 -0.12
N GLU A 112 26.60 -22.87 0.15
CA GLU A 112 26.28 -24.03 0.98
C GLU A 112 26.80 -25.33 0.33
N LYS A 113 27.46 -26.18 1.13
CA LYS A 113 27.50 -27.63 0.89
C LYS A 113 27.50 -28.40 2.20
N SER A 114 26.65 -29.43 2.23
CA SER A 114 26.52 -30.38 3.33
C SER A 114 27.79 -31.20 3.56
N ALA A 115 28.08 -31.49 4.82
CA ALA A 115 28.59 -32.78 5.27
C ALA A 115 28.12 -33.02 6.71
N ALA A 116 27.69 -34.25 7.01
CA ALA A 116 27.35 -34.67 8.38
C ALA A 116 28.62 -35.05 9.16
N VAL A 117 28.50 -35.21 10.49
CA VAL A 117 28.89 -36.41 11.28
C VAL A 117 28.93 -36.12 12.79
N ASP A 118 28.23 -36.98 13.54
CA ASP A 118 28.33 -37.41 14.95
C ASP A 118 28.24 -36.45 16.18
N ASP A 119 27.18 -36.71 16.97
CA ASP A 119 27.08 -36.58 18.44
C ASP A 119 28.07 -37.51 19.18
N PRO A 120 28.47 -37.23 20.44
CA PRO A 120 27.71 -37.81 21.57
C PRO A 120 27.58 -36.95 22.84
N VAL A 121 26.34 -36.90 23.36
CA VAL A 121 25.90 -37.11 24.76
C VAL A 121 26.74 -36.51 25.92
N GLY A 122 26.09 -35.64 26.72
CA GLY A 122 26.65 -35.14 27.99
C GLY A 122 25.62 -34.49 28.94
N SER A 123 24.67 -35.27 29.45
CA SER A 123 23.62 -34.82 30.38
C SER A 123 24.12 -34.53 31.81
N LYS A 124 23.73 -33.38 32.40
CA LYS A 124 23.67 -33.17 33.86
C LYS A 124 22.55 -32.21 34.27
N ASP A 125 21.65 -32.69 35.13
CA ASP A 125 20.70 -31.87 35.88
C ASP A 125 21.39 -31.10 37.02
N VAL A 126 20.93 -29.86 37.28
CA VAL A 126 21.01 -29.22 38.61
C VAL A 126 19.72 -28.41 38.85
N SER A 127 19.15 -28.56 40.04
CA SER A 127 17.87 -28.00 40.48
C SER A 127 18.00 -26.73 41.35
N GLY A 128 16.98 -25.86 41.32
CA GLY A 128 16.78 -24.74 42.24
C GLY A 128 17.21 -23.38 41.67
N THR A 129 16.57 -22.26 41.99
CA THR A 129 15.52 -21.96 42.99
C THR A 129 14.55 -20.88 42.50
N VAL A 130 13.38 -20.78 43.15
CA VAL A 130 12.37 -19.74 42.90
C VAL A 130 12.81 -18.40 43.49
N GLU A 131 12.74 -17.31 42.71
CA GLU A 131 12.57 -15.96 43.23
C GLU A 131 11.46 -15.23 42.47
N ASN A 132 10.52 -14.63 43.21
CA ASN A 132 9.43 -13.83 42.65
C ASN A 132 9.95 -12.45 42.25
N GLY A 133 9.88 -12.10 40.97
CA GLY A 133 10.06 -10.74 40.47
C GLY A 133 8.79 -10.26 39.79
N GLU A 134 7.98 -9.46 40.47
CA GLU A 134 6.78 -8.81 39.91
C GLU A 134 7.18 -7.70 38.91
N ASN A 135 7.62 -8.08 37.71
CA ASN A 135 7.65 -7.16 36.59
C ASN A 135 6.26 -7.12 35.96
N ALA A 136 5.49 -6.09 36.32
CA ALA A 136 4.27 -5.73 35.61
C ALA A 136 4.60 -5.48 34.13
N SER A 137 4.30 -6.46 33.28
CA SER A 137 4.48 -6.32 31.84
C SER A 137 3.56 -5.22 31.32
N GLU A 138 4.13 -4.09 30.91
CA GLU A 138 3.41 -3.15 30.05
C GLU A 138 2.84 -3.94 28.86
N PRO A 139 1.56 -3.74 28.50
CA PRO A 139 0.97 -4.47 27.38
C PRO A 139 1.78 -4.15 26.12
N PRO A 140 2.17 -5.16 25.31
CA PRO A 140 2.96 -4.91 24.12
C PRO A 140 2.19 -3.95 23.21
N ILE A 141 2.84 -2.84 22.83
CA ILE A 141 2.25 -1.86 21.91
C ILE A 141 2.13 -2.54 20.54
N ILE A 142 0.96 -3.11 20.26
CA ILE A 142 0.65 -3.71 18.96
C ILE A 142 0.55 -2.58 17.94
N HIS A 143 1.67 -2.28 17.29
CA HIS A 143 1.72 -1.41 16.12
C HIS A 143 0.77 -1.93 15.05
N PRO A 144 0.09 -1.05 14.30
CA PRO A 144 -0.89 -1.48 13.32
C PRO A 144 -0.20 -2.24 12.19
N TYR A 145 -0.77 -3.38 11.82
CA TYR A 145 -0.21 -4.27 10.80
C TYR A 145 -1.29 -4.77 9.83
N VAL A 146 -0.84 -5.17 8.65
CA VAL A 146 -1.70 -5.81 7.64
C VAL A 146 -1.64 -7.33 7.79
N VAL A 147 -2.80 -7.97 7.94
CA VAL A 147 -2.93 -9.41 7.70
C VAL A 147 -3.36 -9.58 6.24
N ILE A 148 -2.59 -10.30 5.44
CA ILE A 148 -3.01 -10.72 4.11
C ILE A 148 -3.55 -12.14 4.23
N GLU A 149 -4.85 -12.33 4.03
CA GLU A 149 -5.39 -13.68 3.90
C GLU A 149 -4.85 -14.31 2.61
N ARG A 150 -4.42 -15.56 2.68
CA ARG A 150 -4.01 -16.28 1.47
C ARG A 150 -5.20 -16.39 0.53
N ALA A 151 -4.92 -16.32 -0.77
CA ALA A 151 -5.85 -16.79 -1.78
C ALA A 151 -5.94 -18.32 -1.72
N ASP A 152 -6.60 -18.85 -0.70
CA ASP A 152 -7.33 -20.12 -0.81
C ASP A 152 -8.34 -19.97 -1.96
N ASP A 153 -8.78 -21.08 -2.57
CA ASP A 153 -9.62 -21.11 -3.81
C ASP A 153 -11.06 -20.58 -3.66
N SER A 154 -11.28 -19.69 -2.70
CA SER A 154 -12.50 -18.91 -2.50
C SER A 154 -12.74 -17.97 -3.69
N GLU A 155 -13.59 -18.39 -4.62
CA GLU A 155 -14.09 -17.57 -5.75
C GLU A 155 -14.88 -16.32 -5.31
N LEU A 156 -15.09 -16.14 -3.99
CA LEU A 156 -15.92 -15.10 -3.37
C LEU A 156 -15.63 -13.68 -3.86
N TYR A 157 -14.38 -13.36 -4.20
CA TYR A 157 -13.98 -12.05 -4.72
C TYR A 157 -13.33 -12.16 -6.11
N ARG A 158 -14.12 -12.62 -7.09
CA ARG A 158 -13.71 -12.74 -8.49
C ARG A 158 -14.05 -11.49 -9.31
N VAL A 159 -13.09 -11.00 -10.09
CA VAL A 159 -13.28 -9.91 -11.05
C VAL A 159 -12.93 -10.41 -12.45
N SER A 160 -13.83 -10.23 -13.40
CA SER A 160 -13.62 -10.55 -14.81
C SER A 160 -13.39 -9.27 -15.60
N GLN A 161 -12.45 -9.28 -16.53
CA GLN A 161 -12.09 -8.13 -17.38
C GLN A 161 -12.21 -8.53 -18.85
N THR A 162 -12.99 -7.79 -19.62
CA THR A 162 -13.16 -8.08 -21.06
C THR A 162 -11.93 -7.68 -21.87
N SER A 163 -11.79 -8.25 -23.07
CA SER A 163 -10.78 -7.82 -24.04
C SER A 163 -10.91 -6.33 -24.39
N SER A 164 -12.15 -5.83 -24.54
CA SER A 164 -12.45 -4.46 -25.00
C SER A 164 -11.81 -3.32 -24.19
N VAL A 165 -11.58 -3.48 -22.88
CA VAL A 165 -10.94 -2.43 -22.06
C VAL A 165 -9.43 -2.32 -22.28
N LYS A 166 -8.78 -3.33 -22.89
CA LYS A 166 -7.32 -3.33 -23.12
C LYS A 166 -6.91 -2.35 -24.23
N ASP A 167 -7.80 -2.13 -25.19
CA ASP A 167 -7.64 -1.10 -26.23
C ASP A 167 -8.28 0.24 -25.81
N GLY A 168 -8.99 0.25 -24.68
CA GLY A 168 -9.59 1.44 -24.08
C GLY A 168 -8.61 2.33 -23.31
N PRO A 169 -9.09 3.46 -22.75
CA PRO A 169 -8.25 4.44 -22.05
C PRO A 169 -7.68 3.95 -20.70
N ARG A 170 -8.07 2.74 -20.26
CA ARG A 170 -7.77 2.15 -18.95
C ARG A 170 -7.54 0.63 -19.04
N PRO A 171 -6.44 0.19 -19.68
CA PRO A 171 -6.16 -1.24 -19.87
C PRO A 171 -5.92 -2.04 -18.59
N TYR A 172 -5.50 -1.40 -17.50
CA TYR A 172 -5.17 -2.09 -16.25
C TYR A 172 -6.17 -1.79 -15.15
N LEU A 173 -6.58 -2.85 -14.45
CA LEU A 173 -7.37 -2.81 -13.23
C LEU A 173 -6.61 -3.55 -12.11
N VAL A 174 -6.60 -2.95 -10.92
CA VAL A 174 -6.10 -3.50 -9.66
C VAL A 174 -7.22 -3.40 -8.63
N VAL A 175 -7.49 -4.48 -7.90
CA VAL A 175 -8.54 -4.55 -6.89
C VAL A 175 -8.01 -5.24 -5.65
N CYS A 176 -8.49 -4.85 -4.47
CA CYS A 176 -8.43 -5.66 -3.23
C CYS A 176 -9.58 -5.29 -2.29
N THR A 177 -9.90 -6.16 -1.33
CA THR A 177 -10.79 -5.79 -0.21
C THR A 177 -9.97 -5.53 1.05
N VAL A 178 -10.41 -4.58 1.86
CA VAL A 178 -9.81 -4.22 3.15
C VAL A 178 -10.89 -4.25 4.21
N HIS A 179 -10.75 -5.10 5.22
CA HIS A 179 -11.69 -5.29 6.31
C HIS A 179 -11.08 -4.80 7.63
N GLY A 180 -11.94 -4.41 8.59
CA GLY A 180 -11.53 -3.83 9.86
C GLY A 180 -11.30 -2.31 9.81
N VAL A 181 -11.77 -1.65 8.75
CA VAL A 181 -11.71 -0.18 8.65
C VAL A 181 -12.70 0.43 9.65
N GLN A 182 -12.30 1.49 10.33
CA GLN A 182 -13.17 2.23 11.24
C GLN A 182 -12.99 3.73 11.07
N PHE A 183 -13.97 4.39 10.45
CA PHE A 183 -14.06 5.85 10.46
C PHE A 183 -14.72 6.28 11.77
N ARG A 184 -13.97 6.90 12.68
CA ARG A 184 -14.45 7.34 14.00
C ARG A 184 -15.30 8.61 13.96
N SER A 185 -15.23 9.36 12.86
CA SER A 185 -15.97 10.61 12.69
C SER A 185 -16.14 10.99 11.23
N GLU A 186 -17.16 11.81 10.96
CA GLU A 186 -17.33 12.53 9.69
C GLU A 186 -16.10 13.37 9.31
N ALA A 187 -15.35 13.89 10.28
CA ALA A 187 -14.11 14.62 10.03
C ALA A 187 -13.01 13.72 9.46
N GLN A 188 -12.88 12.49 9.97
CA GLN A 188 -11.93 11.50 9.46
C GLN A 188 -12.33 10.99 8.06
N LEU A 189 -13.62 10.77 7.82
CA LEU A 189 -14.12 10.40 6.49
C LEU A 189 -13.87 11.53 5.46
N LYS A 190 -14.09 12.80 5.84
CA LYS A 190 -13.74 13.96 5.01
C LYS A 190 -12.23 14.11 4.79
N ALA A 191 -11.41 13.77 5.78
CA ALA A 191 -9.95 13.73 5.62
C ALA A 191 -9.54 12.65 4.61
N PHE A 192 -10.19 11.48 4.62
CA PHE A 192 -9.96 10.44 3.62
C PHE A 192 -10.32 10.93 2.21
N THR A 193 -11.49 11.56 2.02
CA THR A 193 -11.89 12.13 0.72
C THR A 193 -10.89 13.17 0.21
N ARG A 194 -10.36 14.04 1.08
CA ARG A 194 -9.31 15.00 0.71
C ARG A 194 -8.00 14.31 0.29
N ALA A 195 -7.57 13.29 1.04
CA ALA A 195 -6.40 12.50 0.70
C ALA A 195 -6.56 11.80 -0.67
N GLN A 196 -7.75 11.29 -1.00
CA GLN A 196 -8.05 10.75 -2.33
C GLN A 196 -7.86 11.79 -3.45
N GLU A 197 -8.33 13.03 -3.26
CA GLU A 197 -8.13 14.11 -4.23
C GLU A 197 -6.65 14.49 -4.38
N GLU A 198 -5.87 14.46 -3.31
CA GLU A 198 -4.43 14.71 -3.32
C GLU A 198 -3.67 13.61 -4.06
N TRP A 199 -3.94 12.33 -3.75
CA TRP A 199 -3.35 11.22 -4.48
C TRP A 199 -3.77 11.19 -5.95
N HIS A 200 -5.02 11.58 -6.29
CA HIS A 200 -5.43 11.74 -7.69
C HIS A 200 -4.60 12.82 -8.40
N LYS A 201 -4.21 13.91 -7.72
CA LYS A 201 -3.34 14.96 -8.28
C LYS A 201 -1.91 14.48 -8.47
N GLU A 202 -1.32 13.87 -7.44
CA GLU A 202 0.09 13.44 -7.42
C GLU A 202 0.30 12.07 -8.08
N ILE A 203 -0.04 10.98 -7.37
CA ILE A 203 0.14 9.59 -7.82
C ILE A 203 -0.67 9.33 -9.09
N GLY A 204 -1.90 9.82 -9.15
CA GLY A 204 -2.76 9.72 -10.32
C GLY A 204 -2.34 10.63 -11.48
N GLN A 205 -1.42 11.58 -11.29
CA GLN A 205 -1.09 12.64 -12.26
C GLN A 205 -2.35 13.33 -12.80
N MET A 206 -3.15 13.90 -11.89
CA MET A 206 -4.48 14.43 -12.17
C MET A 206 -5.40 13.38 -12.81
N ARG A 207 -5.46 12.19 -12.22
CA ARG A 207 -6.10 10.95 -12.72
C ARG A 207 -5.57 10.38 -14.05
N ARG A 208 -4.68 11.07 -14.78
CA ARG A 208 -4.15 10.59 -16.07
C ARG A 208 -3.44 9.24 -15.97
N ARG A 209 -2.56 9.06 -14.97
CA ARG A 209 -1.75 7.85 -14.79
C ARG A 209 -2.59 6.70 -14.20
N ALA A 210 -3.34 6.99 -13.15
CA ALA A 210 -4.23 6.04 -12.48
C ALA A 210 -5.38 6.78 -11.75
N THR A 211 -6.53 6.11 -11.62
CA THR A 211 -7.72 6.60 -10.93
C THR A 211 -8.14 5.59 -9.86
N LEU A 212 -8.09 6.03 -8.60
CA LEU A 212 -8.69 5.33 -7.47
C LEU A 212 -10.21 5.54 -7.44
N ALA A 213 -10.93 4.45 -7.21
CA ALA A 213 -12.30 4.41 -6.70
C ALA A 213 -12.35 3.56 -5.41
N THR A 214 -13.27 3.88 -4.50
CA THR A 214 -13.43 3.20 -3.21
C THR A 214 -14.91 3.02 -2.92
N HIS A 215 -15.28 1.81 -2.55
CA HIS A 215 -16.68 1.38 -2.41
C HIS A 215 -16.90 0.75 -1.05
N ASP A 216 -18.06 0.97 -0.44
CA ASP A 216 -18.51 0.19 0.70
C ASP A 216 -18.75 -1.26 0.23
N LEU A 217 -17.98 -2.20 0.77
CA LEU A 217 -18.02 -3.60 0.32
C LEU A 217 -19.39 -4.24 0.59
N SER A 218 -20.13 -3.78 1.59
CA SER A 218 -21.47 -4.32 1.92
C SER A 218 -22.53 -4.00 0.84
N ALA A 219 -22.32 -2.95 0.04
CA ALA A 219 -23.21 -2.55 -1.03
C ALA A 219 -22.92 -3.26 -2.38
N VAL A 220 -21.76 -3.92 -2.50
CA VAL A 220 -21.25 -4.53 -3.73
C VAL A 220 -21.48 -6.04 -3.74
N ARG A 221 -21.90 -6.59 -4.88
CA ARG A 221 -22.10 -8.04 -5.08
C ARG A 221 -21.16 -8.60 -6.14
N PHE A 222 -20.42 -9.65 -5.77
CA PHE A 222 -19.47 -10.33 -6.65
C PHE A 222 -20.15 -11.48 -7.42
N PRO A 223 -19.64 -11.90 -8.59
CA PRO A 223 -18.44 -11.40 -9.28
C PRO A 223 -18.61 -9.98 -9.87
N LEU A 224 -17.50 -9.28 -10.08
CA LEU A 224 -17.50 -7.99 -10.78
C LEU A 224 -17.09 -8.16 -12.25
N LEU A 225 -17.59 -7.29 -13.11
CA LEU A 225 -17.23 -7.20 -14.53
C LEU A 225 -16.64 -5.83 -14.84
N TYR A 226 -15.42 -5.79 -15.37
CA TYR A 226 -14.81 -4.59 -15.92
C TYR A 226 -14.83 -4.65 -17.46
N THR A 227 -15.58 -3.73 -18.08
CA THR A 227 -15.82 -3.74 -19.53
C THR A 227 -16.02 -2.34 -20.10
N MET A 228 -15.96 -2.21 -21.42
CA MET A 228 -16.48 -1.04 -22.14
C MET A 228 -17.98 -1.23 -22.41
N ARG A 229 -18.77 -0.15 -22.35
CA ARG A 229 -20.20 -0.09 -22.71
C ARG A 229 -20.51 1.17 -23.52
N GLN A 230 -21.52 1.13 -24.38
CA GLN A 230 -22.07 2.34 -25.03
C GLN A 230 -22.72 3.25 -23.98
N SER A 231 -22.51 4.56 -24.07
CA SER A 231 -22.85 5.48 -22.98
C SER A 231 -24.36 5.68 -22.79
N ASP A 232 -25.18 5.40 -23.80
CA ASP A 232 -26.64 5.43 -23.71
C ASP A 232 -27.20 4.26 -22.87
N GLN A 233 -26.59 3.09 -22.94
CA GLN A 233 -26.93 1.88 -22.19
C GLN A 233 -26.48 1.92 -20.72
N VAL A 234 -25.53 2.80 -20.37
CA VAL A 234 -25.00 2.92 -19.00
C VAL A 234 -25.91 3.85 -18.18
N LEU A 235 -26.81 3.27 -17.39
CA LEU A 235 -27.60 3.99 -16.39
C LEU A 235 -26.94 3.87 -15.00
N PHE A 236 -26.64 5.01 -14.36
CA PHE A 236 -25.96 5.02 -13.06
C PHE A 236 -26.30 6.26 -12.23
N HIS A 237 -26.07 6.17 -10.91
CA HIS A 237 -26.31 7.26 -9.97
C HIS A 237 -24.98 7.92 -9.62
N VAL A 238 -24.64 9.01 -10.30
CA VAL A 238 -23.40 9.78 -10.06
C VAL A 238 -23.30 10.16 -8.58
N LEU A 239 -22.13 9.93 -7.96
CA LEU A 239 -21.87 10.33 -6.58
C LEU A 239 -22.23 11.81 -6.31
N ASN A 240 -22.98 12.07 -5.24
CA ASN A 240 -23.49 13.39 -4.84
C ASN A 240 -24.55 14.04 -5.76
N HIS A 241 -25.07 13.32 -6.76
CA HIS A 241 -26.31 13.73 -7.44
C HIS A 241 -27.53 13.08 -6.75
N ASN A 242 -28.73 13.59 -7.00
CA ASN A 242 -29.97 13.03 -6.43
C ASN A 242 -30.67 12.03 -7.36
N GLU A 243 -30.48 12.16 -8.67
CA GLU A 243 -31.16 11.38 -9.70
C GLU A 243 -30.17 10.52 -10.50
N PRO A 244 -30.59 9.35 -10.99
CA PRO A 244 -29.80 8.57 -11.95
C PRO A 244 -29.72 9.29 -13.31
N THR A 245 -28.61 9.08 -14.02
CA THR A 245 -28.40 9.62 -15.37
C THR A 245 -27.83 8.53 -16.28
N THR A 246 -28.08 8.65 -17.58
CA THR A 246 -27.35 7.87 -18.58
C THR A 246 -25.93 8.43 -18.75
N GLY A 247 -25.01 7.60 -19.23
CA GLY A 247 -23.66 7.99 -19.65
C GLY A 247 -23.70 9.12 -20.67
N ASP A 248 -24.51 9.00 -21.72
CA ASP A 248 -24.68 10.05 -22.76
C ASP A 248 -24.95 11.41 -22.15
N ARG A 249 -25.99 11.52 -21.31
CA ARG A 249 -26.37 12.78 -20.66
C ARG A 249 -25.31 13.30 -19.71
N PHE A 250 -24.58 12.40 -19.04
CA PHE A 250 -23.47 12.76 -18.15
C PHE A 250 -22.26 13.30 -18.93
N LEU A 251 -21.86 12.63 -20.02
CA LEU A 251 -20.78 13.07 -20.92
C LEU A 251 -21.12 14.39 -21.62
N MET A 252 -22.36 14.54 -22.09
CA MET A 252 -22.85 15.78 -22.69
C MET A 252 -22.79 16.95 -21.71
N ARG A 253 -23.21 16.76 -20.45
CA ARG A 253 -23.08 17.77 -19.40
C ARG A 253 -21.61 18.09 -19.10
N LEU A 254 -20.77 17.07 -18.95
CA LEU A 254 -19.33 17.23 -18.70
C LEU A 254 -18.63 18.03 -19.83
N TYR A 255 -19.02 17.79 -21.08
CA TYR A 255 -18.53 18.51 -22.26
C TYR A 255 -19.01 19.98 -22.26
N GLN A 256 -20.29 20.23 -21.98
CA GLN A 256 -20.85 21.58 -21.89
C GLN A 256 -20.19 22.39 -20.76
N ASP A 257 -20.01 21.80 -19.58
CA ASP A 257 -19.35 22.43 -18.43
C ASP A 257 -17.88 22.74 -18.74
N ALA A 258 -17.17 21.85 -19.45
CA ALA A 258 -15.80 22.08 -19.89
C ALA A 258 -15.68 23.22 -20.94
N GLU A 259 -16.61 23.30 -21.90
CA GLU A 259 -16.65 24.38 -22.89
C GLU A 259 -17.05 25.73 -22.27
N ALA A 260 -17.94 25.74 -21.27
CA ALA A 260 -18.26 26.93 -20.49
C ALA A 260 -17.04 27.44 -19.71
N ASP A 261 -16.33 26.54 -19.01
CA ASP A 261 -15.11 26.87 -18.26
C ASP A 261 -13.96 27.34 -19.18
N ARG A 262 -13.87 26.80 -20.41
CA ARG A 262 -12.93 27.30 -21.44
C ARG A 262 -13.26 28.73 -21.87
N LYS A 263 -14.54 29.04 -22.10
CA LYS A 263 -15.01 30.37 -22.54
C LYS A 263 -14.81 31.43 -21.45
N THR A 264 -15.07 31.10 -20.19
CA THR A 264 -14.92 32.07 -19.08
C THR A 264 -13.46 32.38 -18.77
N ARG A 265 -12.56 31.39 -18.77
CA ARG A 265 -11.17 31.58 -18.32
C ARG A 265 -10.25 32.30 -19.32
N LYS A 266 -10.56 32.32 -20.62
CA LYS A 266 -9.72 32.90 -21.69
C LYS A 266 -8.23 32.45 -21.67
N GLN A 267 -7.90 31.32 -21.04
CA GLN A 267 -6.52 30.86 -20.82
C GLN A 267 -6.11 29.75 -21.78
N ALA A 268 -4.81 29.74 -22.13
CA ALA A 268 -4.17 28.66 -22.89
C ALA A 268 -3.87 27.39 -22.04
N LYS A 269 -4.17 27.38 -20.74
CA LYS A 269 -4.00 26.22 -19.86
C LYS A 269 -5.33 25.49 -19.69
N PHE A 270 -5.36 24.22 -20.09
CA PHE A 270 -6.57 23.39 -20.07
C PHE A 270 -7.14 23.15 -18.67
N SER A 271 -8.47 23.21 -18.57
CA SER A 271 -9.25 22.90 -17.38
C SER A 271 -9.07 21.45 -16.90
N GLN A 272 -9.39 21.18 -15.63
CA GLN A 272 -9.53 19.82 -15.14
C GLN A 272 -10.63 19.05 -15.88
N LEU A 273 -11.73 19.73 -16.29
CA LEU A 273 -12.82 19.10 -17.02
C LEU A 273 -12.37 18.67 -18.43
N TYR A 274 -11.64 19.55 -19.12
CA TYR A 274 -11.07 19.27 -20.45
C TYR A 274 -10.06 18.09 -20.41
N ARG A 275 -9.43 17.83 -19.27
CA ARG A 275 -8.60 16.62 -19.09
C ARG A 275 -9.41 15.34 -19.17
N TYR A 276 -10.64 15.31 -18.65
CA TYR A 276 -11.53 14.16 -18.78
C TYR A 276 -11.95 13.94 -20.24
N LEU A 277 -12.24 15.03 -20.98
CA LEU A 277 -12.53 14.96 -22.41
C LEU A 277 -11.37 14.32 -23.19
N ASN A 278 -10.14 14.78 -22.96
CA ASN A 278 -8.95 14.21 -23.60
C ASN A 278 -8.65 12.77 -23.16
N MET A 279 -8.99 12.36 -21.94
CA MET A 279 -8.75 10.99 -21.45
C MET A 279 -9.77 9.98 -21.99
N LEU A 280 -10.95 10.43 -22.39
CA LEU A 280 -11.96 9.60 -23.04
C LEU A 280 -12.03 9.80 -24.56
N SER A 281 -11.19 10.67 -25.13
CA SER A 281 -11.23 11.02 -26.56
C SER A 281 -12.59 11.57 -27.03
N LEU A 282 -13.28 12.34 -26.17
CA LEU A 282 -14.59 12.91 -26.47
C LEU A 282 -14.48 14.04 -27.50
N ASN A 283 -15.04 13.83 -28.68
CA ASN A 283 -14.86 14.72 -29.84
C ASN A 283 -16.01 15.73 -30.02
N ALA A 284 -15.68 16.89 -30.61
CA ALA A 284 -16.67 17.94 -30.90
C ALA A 284 -17.67 17.57 -32.01
N SER A 285 -17.40 16.51 -32.79
CA SER A 285 -18.35 15.91 -33.74
C SER A 285 -19.46 15.16 -33.00
N GLU A 286 -19.09 14.23 -32.12
CA GLU A 286 -20.00 13.41 -31.29
C GLU A 286 -20.91 14.28 -30.40
N ALA A 287 -20.38 15.40 -29.89
CA ALA A 287 -21.13 16.36 -29.08
C ALA A 287 -22.33 17.03 -29.80
N ARG A 288 -22.52 16.83 -31.12
CA ARG A 288 -23.71 17.28 -31.85
C ARG A 288 -24.88 16.31 -31.74
N ASP A 289 -24.59 15.02 -31.86
CA ASP A 289 -25.58 13.94 -31.93
C ASP A 289 -25.84 13.27 -30.56
N GLY A 290 -24.99 13.60 -29.58
CA GLY A 290 -24.90 12.95 -28.28
C GLY A 290 -23.79 11.91 -28.29
N PHE A 291 -23.18 11.65 -27.14
CA PHE A 291 -22.13 10.65 -26.99
C PHE A 291 -22.69 9.21 -26.93
N ARG A 292 -23.87 8.96 -27.50
CA ARG A 292 -24.66 7.71 -27.30
C ARG A 292 -23.85 6.46 -27.61
N ASP A 293 -23.29 6.38 -28.82
CA ASP A 293 -22.46 5.27 -29.27
C ASP A 293 -21.04 5.27 -28.67
N HIS A 294 -20.66 6.30 -27.91
CA HIS A 294 -19.33 6.43 -27.34
C HIS A 294 -19.11 5.37 -26.25
N MET A 295 -18.03 4.59 -26.40
CA MET A 295 -17.69 3.50 -25.48
C MET A 295 -16.98 4.04 -24.23
N ILE A 296 -17.56 3.82 -23.05
CA ILE A 296 -16.97 4.20 -21.75
C ILE A 296 -16.58 2.98 -20.91
N PRO A 297 -15.51 3.04 -20.11
CA PRO A 297 -15.18 1.98 -19.15
C PRO A 297 -16.17 2.01 -17.97
N VAL A 298 -16.68 0.85 -17.58
CA VAL A 298 -17.55 0.68 -16.41
C VAL A 298 -17.14 -0.54 -15.60
N VAL A 299 -17.34 -0.48 -14.29
CA VAL A 299 -17.35 -1.67 -13.42
C VAL A 299 -18.79 -1.95 -13.02
N GLU A 300 -19.24 -3.15 -13.31
CA GLU A 300 -20.56 -3.70 -12.96
C GLU A 300 -20.44 -4.73 -11.84
N ASP A 301 -21.44 -4.78 -10.96
CA ASP A 301 -21.61 -5.84 -9.97
C ASP A 301 -22.39 -7.04 -10.54
N ALA A 302 -22.55 -8.11 -9.76
CA ALA A 302 -23.27 -9.33 -10.18
C ALA A 302 -24.76 -9.13 -10.50
N ARG A 303 -25.34 -7.96 -10.15
CA ARG A 303 -26.72 -7.58 -10.50
C ARG A 303 -26.75 -6.68 -11.74
N HIS A 304 -25.63 -6.59 -12.47
CA HIS A 304 -25.40 -5.63 -13.56
C HIS A 304 -25.59 -4.16 -13.14
N THR A 305 -25.44 -3.86 -11.84
CA THR A 305 -25.47 -2.47 -11.36
C THR A 305 -24.08 -1.86 -11.55
N VAL A 306 -24.01 -0.74 -12.26
CA VAL A 306 -22.77 0.02 -12.43
C VAL A 306 -22.35 0.63 -11.09
N ILE A 307 -21.14 0.31 -10.62
CA ILE A 307 -20.58 0.80 -9.36
C ILE A 307 -19.53 1.92 -9.56
N SER A 308 -18.86 1.94 -10.72
CA SER A 308 -17.93 3.00 -11.12
C SER A 308 -17.92 3.21 -12.64
N VAL A 309 -17.57 4.43 -13.05
CA VAL A 309 -17.34 4.81 -14.46
C VAL A 309 -15.95 5.45 -14.56
N PRO A 310 -14.86 4.65 -14.63
CA PRO A 310 -13.51 5.20 -14.60
C PRO A 310 -13.13 5.92 -15.92
N PRO A 311 -12.41 7.06 -15.89
CA PRO A 311 -11.82 7.75 -14.74
C PRO A 311 -12.69 8.88 -14.15
N LEU A 312 -14.00 8.88 -14.43
CA LEU A 312 -14.89 10.01 -14.16
C LEU A 312 -15.39 10.03 -12.72
N SER A 313 -16.15 9.01 -12.31
CA SER A 313 -16.90 9.03 -11.04
C SER A 313 -17.22 7.63 -10.51
N ASN A 314 -17.51 7.57 -9.21
CA ASN A 314 -18.06 6.40 -8.54
C ASN A 314 -19.59 6.55 -8.46
N CYS A 315 -20.30 5.47 -8.13
CA CYS A 315 -21.76 5.49 -7.99
C CYS A 315 -22.21 5.61 -6.53
N ASN A 316 -23.26 6.40 -6.31
CA ASN A 316 -23.74 6.81 -4.98
C ASN A 316 -24.19 5.63 -4.10
N GLN A 317 -24.65 4.52 -4.70
CA GLN A 317 -25.06 3.29 -4.01
C GLN A 317 -23.92 2.66 -3.20
N THR A 318 -22.67 2.87 -3.62
CA THR A 318 -21.47 2.27 -3.02
C THR A 318 -20.67 3.26 -2.17
N ARG A 319 -21.27 4.41 -1.85
CA ARG A 319 -20.62 5.50 -1.13
C ARG A 319 -20.21 5.08 0.29
N LEU A 320 -18.95 5.37 0.64
CA LEU A 320 -18.44 5.19 2.00
C LEU A 320 -19.18 6.08 3.01
N SER A 321 -19.39 5.54 4.21
CA SER A 321 -19.97 6.23 5.36
C SER A 321 -19.17 5.97 6.63
N VAL A 322 -19.49 6.66 7.72
CA VAL A 322 -18.91 6.41 9.05
C VAL A 322 -19.21 4.97 9.54
N LYS A 323 -20.24 4.31 9.00
CA LYS A 323 -20.60 2.91 9.31
C LYS A 323 -19.81 1.87 8.51
N THR A 324 -19.05 2.26 7.49
CA THR A 324 -18.36 1.32 6.59
C THR A 324 -17.22 0.60 7.32
N THR A 325 -17.34 -0.72 7.47
CA THR A 325 -16.33 -1.58 8.13
C THR A 325 -15.38 -2.29 7.16
N SER A 326 -15.78 -2.40 5.90
CA SER A 326 -15.05 -3.08 4.84
C SER A 326 -15.11 -2.26 3.54
N ILE A 327 -13.96 -2.05 2.91
CA ILE A 327 -13.80 -1.25 1.70
C ILE A 327 -13.32 -2.13 0.56
N LEU A 328 -13.96 -2.00 -0.60
CA LEU A 328 -13.39 -2.44 -1.88
C LEU A 328 -12.56 -1.28 -2.45
N ILE A 329 -11.28 -1.52 -2.67
CA ILE A 329 -10.36 -0.59 -3.34
C ILE A 329 -10.28 -1.01 -4.81
N GLU A 330 -10.64 -0.11 -5.72
CA GLU A 330 -10.55 -0.27 -7.17
C GLU A 330 -9.57 0.77 -7.71
N VAL A 331 -8.57 0.36 -8.49
CA VAL A 331 -7.67 1.30 -9.18
C VAL A 331 -7.52 0.91 -10.63
N THR A 332 -7.96 1.80 -11.52
CA THR A 332 -7.79 1.67 -12.98
C THR A 332 -6.68 2.59 -13.48
N GLY A 333 -6.01 2.23 -14.56
CA GLY A 333 -4.92 3.06 -15.08
C GLY A 333 -4.32 2.61 -16.41
N ILE A 334 -3.34 3.39 -16.86
CA ILE A 334 -2.55 3.12 -18.08
C ILE A 334 -1.28 2.31 -17.79
N GLN A 335 -0.95 2.07 -16.52
CA GLN A 335 0.22 1.31 -16.08
C GLN A 335 -0.11 0.51 -14.81
N LEU A 336 0.11 -0.81 -14.83
CA LEU A 336 -0.18 -1.70 -13.70
C LEU A 336 0.58 -1.32 -12.42
N SER A 337 1.86 -0.95 -12.54
CA SER A 337 2.71 -0.53 -11.42
C SER A 337 2.17 0.71 -10.70
N ALA A 338 1.70 1.71 -11.44
CA ALA A 338 1.09 2.91 -10.87
C ALA A 338 -0.25 2.61 -10.18
N CYS A 339 -1.01 1.61 -10.66
CA CYS A 339 -2.25 1.18 -10.01
C CYS A 339 -1.96 0.53 -8.65
N LYS A 340 -0.94 -0.34 -8.59
CA LYS A 340 -0.45 -0.95 -7.33
C LYS A 340 0.09 0.08 -6.35
N GLU A 341 0.96 1.01 -6.80
CA GLU A 341 1.49 2.12 -6.00
C GLU A 341 0.37 2.94 -5.33
N PHE A 342 -0.70 3.22 -6.09
CA PHE A 342 -1.88 3.94 -5.57
C PHE A 342 -2.61 3.10 -4.51
N ALA A 343 -2.94 1.84 -4.80
CA ALA A 343 -3.64 0.96 -3.87
C ALA A 343 -2.84 0.75 -2.55
N GLU A 344 -1.52 0.60 -2.63
CA GLU A 344 -0.64 0.57 -1.47
C GLU A 344 -0.71 1.85 -0.62
N THR A 345 -0.78 3.01 -1.26
CA THR A 345 -0.86 4.31 -0.55
C THR A 345 -2.18 4.45 0.21
N VAL A 346 -3.29 3.98 -0.38
CA VAL A 346 -4.60 3.96 0.27
C VAL A 346 -4.58 3.04 1.49
N ILE A 347 -4.01 1.84 1.37
CA ILE A 347 -3.87 0.88 2.48
C ILE A 347 -2.99 1.45 3.60
N ALA A 348 -1.89 2.14 3.26
CA ALA A 348 -1.02 2.78 4.24
C ALA A 348 -1.78 3.84 5.06
N TRP A 349 -2.53 4.71 4.37
CA TRP A 349 -3.34 5.73 5.05
C TRP A 349 -4.42 5.10 5.95
N LEU A 350 -5.13 4.09 5.47
CA LEU A 350 -6.13 3.38 6.26
C LEU A 350 -5.50 2.74 7.51
N LEU A 351 -4.29 2.20 7.39
CA LEU A 351 -3.54 1.58 8.49
C LEU A 351 -3.14 2.62 9.54
N GLU A 352 -2.51 3.72 9.13
CA GLU A 352 -2.13 4.85 10.00
C GLU A 352 -3.34 5.42 10.77
N HIS A 353 -4.50 5.48 10.11
CA HIS A 353 -5.72 6.06 10.66
C HIS A 353 -6.63 5.05 11.39
N SER A 354 -6.26 3.76 11.41
CA SER A 354 -7.00 2.69 12.10
C SER A 354 -6.79 2.65 13.61
N VAL A 355 -5.73 3.28 14.16
CA VAL A 355 -5.37 3.20 15.60
C VAL A 355 -5.99 4.36 16.40
N PRO A 356 -6.49 4.16 17.63
CA PRO A 356 -6.97 5.25 18.48
C PRO A 356 -5.81 6.17 18.92
N ALA A 357 -6.05 7.49 18.95
CA ALA A 357 -5.07 8.48 19.40
C ALA A 357 -4.88 8.52 20.95
N SER A 358 -5.45 7.56 21.69
CA SER A 358 -5.29 7.42 23.14
C SER A 358 -5.62 5.99 23.58
N THR A 359 -4.68 5.36 24.27
CA THR A 359 -4.95 4.29 25.24
C THR A 359 -4.36 4.67 26.59
N ALA A 360 -4.82 5.79 27.15
CA ALA A 360 -4.78 5.99 28.59
C ALA A 360 -6.05 5.39 29.21
N SER A 361 -5.88 4.35 30.04
CA SER A 361 -6.89 3.69 30.87
C SER A 361 -8.24 3.33 30.21
N SER A 362 -8.32 2.14 29.61
CA SER A 362 -9.41 1.19 29.87
C SER A 362 -9.03 -0.19 29.33
N THR A 363 -9.42 -1.24 30.03
CA THR A 363 -9.18 -2.63 29.60
C THR A 363 -9.97 -2.89 28.31
N PRO A 364 -9.31 -3.30 27.20
CA PRO A 364 -10.04 -3.59 25.97
C PRO A 364 -10.88 -4.84 26.16
N ARG A 365 -12.20 -4.71 26.04
CA ARG A 365 -13.08 -5.87 25.84
C ARG A 365 -12.73 -6.49 24.48
N PHE A 366 -12.41 -7.79 24.49
CA PHE A 366 -12.22 -8.57 23.28
C PHE A 366 -13.57 -8.80 22.60
N GLU A 367 -14.00 -7.87 21.74
CA GLU A 367 -15.09 -8.09 20.80
C GLU A 367 -14.50 -8.42 19.42
N SER A 368 -14.54 -9.70 19.06
CA SER A 368 -14.25 -10.16 17.70
C SER A 368 -15.29 -9.60 16.74
N VAL A 369 -14.87 -8.71 15.83
CA VAL A 369 -15.76 -8.16 14.80
C VAL A 369 -16.20 -9.28 13.86
N CYS A 370 -17.40 -9.82 14.09
CA CYS A 370 -18.00 -10.87 13.27
C CYS A 370 -18.57 -10.24 12.01
N VAL A 371 -17.94 -10.50 10.86
CA VAL A 371 -18.48 -10.11 9.55
C VAL A 371 -19.22 -11.31 8.96
N PRO A 372 -20.58 -11.28 8.87
CA PRO A 372 -21.32 -12.34 8.20
C PRO A 372 -21.04 -12.35 6.70
N ILE A 373 -20.88 -13.54 6.11
CA ILE A 373 -20.76 -13.73 4.67
C ILE A 373 -22.16 -14.08 4.14
N GLU A 374 -22.95 -13.07 3.80
CA GLU A 374 -24.25 -13.26 3.14
C GLU A 374 -24.07 -13.49 1.64
N ASN A 375 -24.02 -14.76 1.25
CA ASN A 375 -24.23 -15.17 -0.14
C ASN A 375 -25.71 -15.44 -0.36
N ALA A 376 -26.32 -14.75 -1.32
CA ALA A 376 -27.64 -15.08 -1.85
C ALA A 376 -27.48 -15.60 -3.28
N VAL A 377 -27.64 -16.92 -3.45
CA VAL A 377 -27.90 -17.56 -4.75
C VAL A 377 -29.02 -18.57 -4.49
N GLU A 378 -30.25 -18.15 -4.73
CA GLU A 378 -31.37 -19.09 -4.82
C GLU A 378 -31.33 -19.74 -6.20
N THR A 379 -31.19 -21.07 -6.24
CA THR A 379 -31.52 -21.87 -7.42
C THR A 379 -32.25 -23.13 -6.95
N THR A 380 -33.58 -23.06 -7.01
CA THR A 380 -34.48 -24.22 -7.05
C THR A 380 -34.26 -24.94 -8.40
N THR A 381 -34.20 -26.27 -8.57
CA THR A 381 -34.32 -27.48 -7.71
C THR A 381 -33.39 -28.58 -8.34
N GLU A 382 -33.11 -29.78 -7.79
CA GLU A 382 -33.51 -30.49 -6.56
C GLU A 382 -32.46 -31.58 -6.20
N SER A 383 -32.83 -32.52 -5.32
CA SER A 383 -32.24 -33.83 -5.01
C SER A 383 -30.91 -33.89 -4.24
N THR A 384 -31.08 -34.13 -2.92
CA THR A 384 -30.25 -35.02 -2.07
C THR A 384 -28.73 -34.78 -2.00
N GLY A 385 -28.33 -33.91 -1.06
CA GLY A 385 -26.96 -33.83 -0.57
C GLY A 385 -26.78 -32.66 0.39
N ALA A 386 -26.92 -32.88 1.70
CA ALA A 386 -26.82 -31.81 2.69
C ALA A 386 -25.35 -31.44 3.00
N GLU A 387 -24.68 -30.75 2.09
CA GLU A 387 -23.39 -30.11 2.39
C GLU A 387 -23.59 -28.90 3.30
N GLN A 388 -23.12 -29.01 4.54
CA GLN A 388 -23.08 -27.89 5.47
C GLN A 388 -22.10 -26.83 4.96
N ILE A 389 -22.63 -25.67 4.55
CA ILE A 389 -21.84 -24.48 4.22
C ILE A 389 -21.08 -24.05 5.49
N LYS A 390 -19.78 -24.35 5.55
CA LYS A 390 -18.89 -23.89 6.63
C LYS A 390 -18.62 -22.41 6.47
N THR A 391 -19.43 -21.58 7.12
CA THR A 391 -19.10 -20.16 7.35
C THR A 391 -17.81 -20.07 8.17
N ARG A 392 -16.67 -19.86 7.49
CA ARG A 392 -15.42 -19.49 8.16
C ARG A 392 -15.65 -18.14 8.85
N GLN A 393 -15.77 -18.18 10.18
CA GLN A 393 -15.86 -16.98 11.01
C GLN A 393 -14.48 -16.33 11.11
N LEU A 394 -14.29 -15.16 10.51
CA LEU A 394 -13.01 -14.45 10.60
C LEU A 394 -12.93 -13.59 11.85
N SER A 395 -12.01 -13.94 12.75
CA SER A 395 -11.55 -13.07 13.82
C SER A 395 -10.46 -12.13 13.30
N ILE A 396 -10.82 -10.87 13.00
CA ILE A 396 -9.83 -9.83 12.70
C ILE A 396 -9.17 -9.41 14.03
N PRO A 397 -7.83 -9.43 14.16
CA PRO A 397 -7.16 -9.00 15.39
C PRO A 397 -7.41 -7.51 15.68
N PRO A 398 -7.49 -7.09 16.95
CA PRO A 398 -7.52 -5.68 17.29
C PRO A 398 -6.26 -4.97 16.77
N ASN A 399 -6.43 -3.76 16.23
CA ASN A 399 -5.39 -2.96 15.56
C ASN A 399 -4.79 -3.58 14.28
N ALA A 400 -5.48 -4.49 13.59
CA ALA A 400 -5.05 -5.00 12.28
C ALA A 400 -6.04 -4.65 11.17
N LEU A 401 -5.52 -4.41 9.96
CA LEU A 401 -6.33 -4.43 8.73
C LEU A 401 -6.17 -5.77 8.04
N LEU A 402 -7.29 -6.42 7.75
CA LEU A 402 -7.31 -7.65 6.94
C LEU A 402 -7.46 -7.26 5.46
N VAL A 403 -6.43 -7.48 4.65
CA VAL A 403 -6.45 -7.24 3.21
C VAL A 403 -6.57 -8.57 2.48
N ARG A 404 -7.56 -8.71 1.59
CA ARG A 404 -7.70 -9.92 0.76
C ARG A 404 -7.22 -9.67 -0.67
N PRO A 405 -6.45 -10.61 -1.25
CA PRO A 405 -6.09 -10.56 -2.65
C PRO A 405 -7.31 -10.78 -3.54
N VAL A 406 -7.49 -9.90 -4.52
CA VAL A 406 -8.50 -10.06 -5.57
C VAL A 406 -7.81 -10.41 -6.89
N ARG A 407 -8.38 -11.39 -7.60
CA ARG A 407 -7.88 -11.88 -8.90
C ARG A 407 -8.72 -11.25 -10.01
N VAL A 408 -8.06 -10.52 -10.90
CA VAL A 408 -8.64 -10.02 -12.15
C VAL A 408 -8.28 -11.00 -13.26
N VAL A 409 -9.27 -11.72 -13.77
CA VAL A 409 -9.12 -12.71 -14.86
C VAL A 409 -9.71 -12.19 -16.16
N ASP A 410 -9.24 -12.72 -17.28
CA ASP A 410 -9.83 -12.47 -18.60
C ASP A 410 -11.23 -13.09 -18.69
N SER A 411 -12.23 -12.36 -19.19
CA SER A 411 -13.61 -12.87 -19.30
C SER A 411 -13.76 -14.02 -20.30
N GLU A 412 -12.94 -14.03 -21.34
CA GLU A 412 -12.96 -15.06 -22.39
C GLU A 412 -12.15 -16.31 -21.98
N SER A 413 -11.23 -16.15 -21.03
CA SER A 413 -10.35 -17.22 -20.55
C SER A 413 -10.11 -17.07 -19.05
N ALA A 414 -10.96 -17.70 -18.25
CA ALA A 414 -10.90 -17.63 -16.78
C ALA A 414 -9.54 -18.06 -16.18
N SER A 415 -8.77 -18.89 -16.90
CA SER A 415 -7.39 -19.30 -16.55
C SER A 415 -6.35 -18.19 -16.72
N LYS A 416 -6.63 -17.17 -17.53
CA LYS A 416 -5.71 -16.08 -17.86
C LYS A 416 -5.84 -14.95 -16.85
N LEU A 417 -4.88 -14.89 -15.94
CA LEU A 417 -4.78 -13.84 -14.93
C LEU A 417 -4.25 -12.53 -15.55
N ASN A 418 -5.05 -11.46 -15.51
CA ASN A 418 -4.62 -10.13 -15.94
C ASN A 418 -3.91 -9.39 -14.80
N SER A 419 -4.42 -9.50 -13.56
CA SER A 419 -3.73 -8.97 -12.37
C SER A 419 -4.13 -9.70 -11.08
N ILE A 420 -3.28 -9.57 -10.06
CA ILE A 420 -3.56 -9.97 -8.68
C ILE A 420 -2.92 -8.96 -7.73
N PHE A 421 -3.69 -8.52 -6.72
CA PHE A 421 -3.21 -7.58 -5.71
C PHE A 421 -3.95 -7.78 -4.37
N PRO A 422 -3.24 -7.71 -3.22
CA PRO A 422 -1.79 -7.81 -3.10
C PRO A 422 -1.25 -9.18 -3.54
N SER A 423 -0.13 -9.18 -4.26
CA SER A 423 0.65 -10.38 -4.60
C SER A 423 1.76 -10.64 -3.57
N ARG A 424 2.55 -11.70 -3.76
CA ARG A 424 3.71 -12.01 -2.89
C ARG A 424 4.79 -10.92 -2.86
N LEU A 425 4.79 -9.96 -3.79
CA LEU A 425 5.75 -8.84 -3.81
C LEU A 425 5.15 -7.52 -3.34
N ASP A 426 3.82 -7.42 -3.21
CA ASP A 426 3.15 -6.19 -2.77
C ASP A 426 2.92 -6.21 -1.26
N LEU A 427 2.70 -5.03 -0.66
CA LEU A 427 2.51 -4.85 0.79
C LEU A 427 3.61 -5.54 1.61
N VAL A 428 4.86 -5.15 1.37
CA VAL A 428 6.04 -5.75 2.02
C VAL A 428 6.04 -5.46 3.53
N ALA A 429 6.38 -6.47 4.34
CA ALA A 429 6.38 -6.38 5.81
C ALA A 429 7.20 -5.19 6.36
N ALA A 430 8.30 -4.84 5.69
CA ALA A 430 9.14 -3.68 6.03
C ALA A 430 8.46 -2.30 5.89
N LYS A 431 7.27 -2.23 5.29
CA LYS A 431 6.45 -1.00 5.11
C LYS A 431 5.09 -1.08 5.83
N PHE A 432 4.54 -2.27 6.04
CA PHE A 432 3.15 -2.47 6.53
C PHE A 432 3.01 -3.43 7.73
N GLY A 433 4.10 -3.93 8.30
CA GLY A 433 4.06 -4.94 9.39
C GLY A 433 3.49 -6.31 8.96
N THR A 434 3.41 -6.55 7.65
CA THR A 434 2.60 -7.60 7.01
C THR A 434 2.82 -9.02 7.54
N VAL A 435 1.72 -9.70 7.85
CA VAL A 435 1.61 -11.14 8.13
C VAL A 435 0.86 -11.83 6.98
N ARG A 436 1.24 -13.07 6.59
CA ARG A 436 0.72 -13.82 5.42
C ARG A 436 0.60 -15.33 5.65
#